data_AF-A0A3E4QQJ9-F1
#
_entry.id   AF-A0A3E4QQJ9-F1
#
_cell.length_a   1.000
_cell.length_b   1.000
_cell.length_c   1.000
_cell.angle_alpha   90.00
_cell.angle_beta   90.00
_cell.angle_gamma   90.00
#
_symmetry.space_group_name_H-M   'P 1'
#
loop_
_entity.id
_entity.type
_entity.pdbx_description
1 polymer ?
#
loop_
_entity_poly.entity_id
_entity_poly.type
_entity_poly.pdbx_seq_one_letter_code
_entity_poly.pdbx_strand_id
1 'polypeptide(L)' 'MSADSAEAATRLAAYDAFARDVRSELAQTGERMERLRSQGKVKSATYRQLFAIRSTLRDIDRRLAERGL' A
#
# COMPACT_ATOMS: atom_id res chain seq x y z
N MET A 1 -25.58 -20.47 9.17
CA MET A 1 -24.78 -19.57 8.31
C MET A 1 -24.85 -20.15 6.90
N SER A 2 -25.46 -19.46 5.95
CA SER A 2 -25.63 -19.96 4.57
C SER A 2 -24.30 -19.91 3.82
N ALA A 3 -24.09 -20.76 2.81
CA ALA A 3 -22.85 -20.79 2.03
C ALA A 3 -22.45 -19.41 1.47
N ASP A 4 -23.43 -18.63 1.02
CA ASP A 4 -23.27 -17.26 0.51
C ASP A 4 -22.65 -16.29 1.55
N SER A 5 -23.03 -16.41 2.83
CA SER A 5 -22.46 -15.59 3.90
C SER A 5 -21.00 -15.95 4.22
N ALA A 6 -20.60 -17.21 4.04
CA ALA A 6 -19.21 -17.63 4.23
C ALA A 6 -18.31 -17.17 3.08
N GLU A 7 -18.83 -17.16 1.85
CA GLU A 7 -18.13 -16.63 0.69
C GLU A 7 -17.95 -15.11 0.80
N ALA A 8 -18.99 -14.38 1.22
CA ALA A 8 -18.91 -12.94 1.47
C ALA A 8 -17.86 -12.60 2.55
N ALA A 9 -17.82 -13.36 3.65
CA ALA A 9 -16.82 -13.19 4.70
C ALA A 9 -15.38 -13.46 4.20
N THR A 10 -15.20 -14.50 3.38
CA THR A 10 -13.90 -14.82 2.78
C THR A 10 -13.42 -13.71 1.85
N ARG A 11 -14.33 -13.17 1.03
CA ARG A 11 -14.04 -12.04 0.14
C ARG A 11 -13.67 -10.78 0.91
N LEU A 12 -14.37 -10.49 2.02
CA LEU A 12 -14.03 -9.35 2.88
C LEU A 12 -12.63 -9.51 3.50
N ALA A 13 -12.32 -10.68 4.05
CA ALA A 13 -11.02 -10.96 4.63
C ALA A 13 -9.86 -10.82 3.61
N ALA A 14 -10.12 -11.16 2.34
CA ALA A 14 -9.16 -10.94 1.26
C ALA A 14 -8.91 -9.45 0.98
N TYR A 15 -9.96 -8.60 1.02
CA TYR A 15 -9.79 -7.15 0.89
C TYR A 15 -9.09 -6.54 2.11
N ASP A 16 -9.35 -7.03 3.32
CA ASP A 16 -8.63 -6.60 4.53
C ASP A 16 -7.15 -6.97 4.48
N ALA A 17 -6.82 -8.17 3.94
CA ALA A 17 -5.45 -8.56 3.69
C ALA A 17 -4.79 -7.63 2.66
N PHE A 18 -5.47 -7.37 1.53
CA PHE A 18 -4.98 -6.45 0.51
C PHE A 18 -4.71 -5.04 1.06
N ALA A 19 -5.59 -4.50 1.90
CA ALA A 19 -5.39 -3.19 2.51
C ALA A 19 -4.14 -3.15 3.42
N ARG A 20 -3.91 -4.23 4.18
CA ARG A 20 -2.68 -4.37 4.99
C ARG A 20 -1.43 -4.46 4.12
N ASP A 21 -1.49 -5.20 3.02
CA ASP A 21 -0.37 -5.33 2.09
C ASP A 21 0.00 -4.00 1.43
N VAL A 22 -0.99 -3.22 0.97
CA VAL A 22 -0.78 -1.87 0.43
C VAL A 22 -0.07 -0.97 1.46
N ARG A 23 -0.51 -0.99 2.72
CA ARG A 23 0.11 -0.20 3.81
C ARG A 23 1.55 -0.66 4.11
N SER A 24 1.78 -1.97 4.09
CA SER A 24 3.11 -2.55 4.27
C SER A 24 4.05 -2.13 3.14
N GLU A 25 3.62 -2.22 1.88
CA GLU A 25 4.40 -1.78 0.72
C GLU A 25 4.68 -0.27 0.75
N LEU A 26 3.69 0.53 1.18
CA LEU A 26 3.84 1.96 1.36
C LEU A 26 4.93 2.29 2.39
N ALA A 27 4.93 1.62 3.53
CA ALA A 27 5.94 1.78 4.58
C ALA A 27 7.33 1.39 4.07
N GLN A 28 7.48 0.22 3.46
CA GLN A 28 8.74 -0.27 2.89
C GLN A 28 9.30 0.68 1.81
N THR A 29 8.41 1.20 0.95
CA THR A 29 8.78 2.20 -0.06
C THR A 29 9.30 3.48 0.61
N GLY A 30 8.62 3.93 1.66
CA GLY A 30 9.06 5.07 2.49
C GLY A 30 10.46 4.87 3.07
N GLU A 31 10.72 3.73 3.69
CA GLU A 31 12.03 3.38 4.25
C GLU A 31 13.14 3.34 3.18
N ARG A 32 12.85 2.77 2.00
CA ARG A 32 13.81 2.76 0.88
C ARG A 32 14.11 4.16 0.37
N MET A 33 13.10 5.03 0.30
CA MET A 33 13.29 6.44 -0.04
C MET A 33 14.12 7.17 1.00
N GLU A 34 13.90 6.91 2.30
CA GLU A 34 14.69 7.52 3.38
C GLU A 34 16.15 7.07 3.32
N ARG A 35 16.41 5.79 3.06
CA ARG A 35 17.79 5.28 2.82
C ARG A 35 18.48 5.97 1.65
N LEU A 36 17.76 6.26 0.57
CA LEU A 36 18.32 7.02 -0.56
C LEU A 36 18.55 8.49 -0.18
N ARG A 37 17.66 9.07 0.63
CA ARG A 37 17.78 10.45 1.12
C ARG A 37 19.01 10.62 2.01
N SER A 38 19.24 9.72 2.95
CA SER A 38 20.41 9.75 3.83
C SER A 38 21.74 9.59 3.07
N GLN A 39 21.69 8.97 1.88
CA GLN A 39 22.83 8.87 0.95
C GLN A 39 22.94 10.05 -0.04
N GLY A 40 22.09 11.08 0.06
CA GLY A 40 22.06 12.21 -0.87
C GLY A 40 21.51 11.88 -2.27
N LYS A 41 20.91 10.70 -2.47
CA LYS A 41 20.47 10.17 -3.78
C LYS A 41 19.03 10.55 -4.16
N VAL A 42 18.52 11.67 -3.65
CA VAL A 42 17.12 12.12 -3.89
C VAL A 42 16.81 12.48 -5.35
N LYS A 43 17.84 12.74 -6.18
CA LYS A 43 17.68 13.02 -7.62
C LYS A 43 17.86 11.78 -8.51
N SER A 44 18.15 10.61 -7.92
CA SER A 44 18.36 9.38 -8.67
C SER A 44 17.09 8.92 -9.39
N ALA A 45 17.25 8.20 -10.51
CA ALA A 45 16.14 7.58 -11.22
C ALA A 45 15.32 6.67 -10.29
N THR A 46 16.00 5.88 -9.45
CA THR A 46 15.36 5.01 -8.46
C THR A 46 14.54 5.78 -7.44
N TYR A 47 15.03 6.92 -6.93
CA TYR A 47 14.23 7.74 -6.00
C TYR A 47 12.97 8.28 -6.66
N ARG A 48 13.06 8.73 -7.92
CA ARG A 48 11.88 9.20 -8.69
C ARG A 48 10.86 8.09 -8.93
N GLN A 49 11.32 6.88 -9.27
CA GLN A 49 10.45 5.71 -9.42
C GLN A 49 9.74 5.37 -8.10
N LEU A 50 10.48 5.31 -6.99
CA LEU A 50 9.89 5.06 -5.67
C LEU A 50 8.92 6.16 -5.26
N PHE A 51 9.19 7.42 -5.59
CA PHE A 51 8.26 8.51 -5.33
C PHE A 51 6.94 8.35 -6.09
N ALA A 52 6.99 7.91 -7.35
CA ALA A 52 5.80 7.62 -8.15
C ALA A 52 5.00 6.45 -7.55
N ILE A 53 5.67 5.33 -7.24
CA ILE A 53 5.08 4.15 -6.57
C ILE A 53 4.41 4.57 -5.26
N ARG A 54 5.12 5.33 -4.41
CA ARG A 54 4.60 5.82 -3.14
C ARG A 54 3.35 6.68 -3.32
N SER A 55 3.32 7.53 -4.35
CA SER A 55 2.15 8.37 -4.64
C SER A 55 0.93 7.53 -5.00
N THR A 56 1.11 6.50 -5.84
CA THR A 56 0.05 5.55 -6.18
C THR A 56 -0.43 4.77 -4.96
N LEU A 57 0.48 4.25 -4.13
CA LEU A 57 0.12 3.50 -2.92
C LEU A 57 -0.67 4.36 -1.92
N ARG A 58 -0.31 5.65 -1.76
CA ARG A 58 -1.09 6.58 -0.92
C ARG A 58 -2.48 6.83 -1.47
N ASP A 59 -2.65 6.93 -2.79
CA ASP A 59 -3.97 7.08 -3.39
C ASP A 59 -4.84 5.84 -3.17
N ILE A 60 -4.26 4.65 -3.33
CA ILE A 60 -4.96 3.38 -3.09
C ILE A 60 -5.37 3.27 -1.61
N ASP A 61 -4.43 3.49 -0.67
CA ASP A 61 -4.71 3.44 0.77
C ASP A 61 -5.81 4.44 1.16
N ARG A 62 -5.79 5.67 0.64
CA ARG A 62 -6.87 6.65 0.83
C ARG A 62 -8.22 6.11 0.36
N ARG A 63 -8.27 5.53 -0.84
CA ARG A 63 -9.51 4.98 -1.41
C ARG A 63 -10.02 3.76 -0.66
N LEU A 64 -9.15 2.97 -0.05
CA LEU A 64 -9.51 1.87 0.84
C LEU A 64 -10.09 2.40 2.15
N ALA A 65 -9.43 3.39 2.76
CA ALA A 65 -9.90 4.03 3.99
C ALA A 65 -11.29 4.69 3.83
N GLU A 66 -11.56 5.33 2.69
CA GLU A 66 -12.89 5.86 2.33
C GLU A 66 -14.00 4.80 2.30
N ARG A 67 -13.63 3.52 2.19
CA ARG A 67 -14.55 2.37 2.18
C ARG A 67 -14.54 1.58 3.49
N GLY A 68 -13.82 2.07 4.51
CA GLY A 68 -13.71 1.43 5.81
C GLY A 68 -12.71 0.26 5.88
N LEU A 69 -11.81 0.15 4.90
CA LEU A 69 -10.73 -0.86 4.84
C LEU A 69 -9.40 -0.24 5.29
#